data_AF-A0A2V7CFQ8-F1
#
_entry.id   AF-A0A2V7CFQ8-F1
#
_cell.length_a   1.000
_cell.length_b   1.000
_cell.length_c   1.000
_cell.angle_alpha   90.00
_cell.angle_beta   90.00
_cell.angle_gamma   90.00
#
_symmetry.space_group_name_H-M   'P 1'
#
loop_
_entity.id
_entity.type
_entity.pdbx_description
1 polymer ?
#
loop_
_entity_poly.entity_id
_entity_poly.type
_entity_poly.pdbx_seq_one_letter_code
_entity_poly.pdbx_strand_id
1 'polypeptide(L)'
;FAMAATISRARQMVDDRDPDAERAVALADLFCRTARRKVRRLFRDLWVNEDARKNQVAATVMQGEQVWLEKGAMDIGLTPEAFKTRSLVERRAAEAGREPKAAADVS
;
A
#
# COMPACT_ATOMS: atom_id res chain seq x y z
N PHE A 1 -3.64 -6.51 -19.15
CA PHE A 1 -4.99 -5.92 -19.07
C PHE A 1 -5.08 -4.56 -19.75
N ALA A 2 -4.53 -3.47 -19.18
CA ALA A 2 -4.75 -2.11 -19.68
C ALA A 2 -4.44 -1.92 -21.19
N MET A 3 -3.30 -2.43 -21.69
CA MET A 3 -2.99 -2.36 -23.13
C MET A 3 -4.04 -3.05 -24.00
N ALA A 4 -4.52 -4.24 -23.60
CA ALA A 4 -5.54 -4.97 -24.34
C ALA A 4 -6.88 -4.22 -24.32
N ALA A 5 -7.30 -3.71 -23.16
CA ALA A 5 -8.53 -2.92 -23.04
C ALA A 5 -8.51 -1.66 -23.92
N THR A 6 -7.39 -0.94 -23.95
CA THR A 6 -7.23 0.25 -24.79
C THR A 6 -7.24 -0.09 -26.28
N ILE A 7 -6.56 -1.16 -26.69
CA ILE A 7 -6.56 -1.64 -28.08
C ILE A 7 -7.97 -2.08 -28.48
N SER A 8 -8.66 -2.87 -27.65
CA SER A 8 -10.03 -3.34 -27.93
C SER A 8 -11.00 -2.17 -28.08
N ARG A 9 -10.89 -1.13 -27.23
CA ARG A 9 -11.72 0.07 -27.36
C ARG A 9 -11.45 0.83 -28.65
N ALA A 10 -10.18 1.07 -28.99
CA ALA A 10 -9.82 1.74 -30.24
C ALA A 10 -10.29 0.93 -31.46
N ARG A 11 -10.19 -0.41 -31.40
CA ARG A 11 -10.68 -1.29 -32.47
C ARG A 11 -12.21 -1.22 -32.62
N GLN A 12 -12.94 -1.25 -31.51
CA GLN A 12 -14.39 -1.09 -31.51
C GLN A 12 -14.80 0.23 -32.19
N MET A 13 -14.14 1.35 -31.86
CA MET A 13 -14.40 2.64 -32.48
C MET A 13 -14.15 2.65 -33.99
N VAL A 14 -13.12 1.92 -34.46
CA VAL A 14 -12.88 1.72 -35.90
C VAL A 14 -14.01 0.92 -36.55
N ASP A 15 -14.43 -0.17 -35.93
CA ASP A 15 -15.49 -1.03 -36.46
C ASP A 15 -16.85 -0.31 -36.50
N ASP A 16 -17.11 0.58 -35.53
CA ASP A 16 -18.32 1.42 -35.45
C ASP A 16 -18.28 2.67 -36.35
N ARG A 17 -17.16 2.91 -37.06
CA ARG A 17 -16.91 4.12 -37.87
C ARG A 17 -17.05 5.42 -37.07
N ASP A 18 -16.61 5.40 -35.82
CA ASP A 18 -16.60 6.56 -34.94
C ASP A 18 -15.70 7.67 -35.52
N PRO A 19 -16.14 8.95 -35.52
CA PRO A 19 -15.35 10.06 -36.07
C PRO A 19 -14.01 10.28 -35.38
N ASP A 20 -13.85 9.84 -34.12
CA ASP A 20 -12.60 9.94 -33.37
C ASP A 20 -11.74 8.66 -33.44
N ALA A 21 -12.11 7.65 -34.23
CA ALA A 21 -11.43 6.36 -34.29
C ALA A 21 -9.91 6.48 -34.59
N GLU A 22 -9.52 7.35 -35.52
CA GLU A 22 -8.10 7.57 -35.84
C GLU A 22 -7.32 8.12 -34.65
N ARG A 23 -7.91 9.05 -33.90
CA ARG A 23 -7.31 9.64 -32.70
C ARG A 23 -7.21 8.61 -31.58
N ALA A 24 -8.23 7.75 -31.45
CA ALA A 24 -8.23 6.65 -30.49
C ALA A 24 -7.12 5.63 -30.78
N VAL A 25 -6.89 5.29 -32.05
CA VAL A 25 -5.80 4.39 -32.48
C VAL A 25 -4.43 5.02 -32.16
N ALA A 26 -4.23 6.30 -32.49
CA ALA A 26 -2.98 7.00 -32.20
C ALA A 26 -2.68 7.05 -30.69
N LEU A 27 -3.70 7.31 -29.86
CA LEU A 27 -3.57 7.29 -28.41
C LEU A 27 -3.25 5.89 -27.88
N ALA A 28 -3.91 4.86 -28.41
CA ALA A 28 -3.66 3.47 -28.04
C ALA A 28 -2.21 3.05 -28.35
N ASP A 29 -1.67 3.41 -29.51
CA ASP A 29 -0.28 3.11 -29.86
C ASP A 29 0.70 3.78 -28.88
N LEU A 30 0.52 5.08 -28.62
CA LEU A 30 1.38 5.83 -27.68
C LEU A 30 1.34 5.21 -26.28
N PHE A 31 0.14 4.90 -25.78
CA PHE A 31 -0.04 4.23 -24.49
C PHE A 31 0.69 2.89 -24.46
N CYS A 32 0.49 2.03 -25.46
CA CYS A 32 1.09 0.70 -25.54
C CYS A 32 2.63 0.76 -25.66
N ARG A 33 3.20 1.73 -26.36
CA ARG A 33 4.67 1.94 -26.40
C ARG A 33 5.22 2.29 -25.02
N THR A 34 4.56 3.19 -24.32
CA THR A 34 4.98 3.62 -22.98
C THR A 34 4.80 2.50 -21.95
N ALA A 35 3.66 1.80 -21.98
CA ALA A 35 3.39 0.65 -21.14
C ALA A 35 4.41 -0.47 -21.35
N ARG A 36 4.78 -0.80 -22.60
CA ARG A 36 5.82 -1.80 -22.90
C ARG A 36 7.17 -1.45 -22.26
N ARG A 37 7.61 -0.19 -22.36
CA ARG A 37 8.85 0.27 -21.71
C ARG A 37 8.78 0.15 -20.18
N LYS A 38 7.65 0.56 -19.59
CA LYS A 38 7.42 0.46 -18.15
C LYS A 38 7.46 -0.99 -17.67
N VAL A 39 6.76 -1.89 -18.36
CA VAL A 39 6.73 -3.32 -18.02
C VAL A 39 8.14 -3.92 -18.07
N ARG A 40 8.91 -3.67 -19.13
CA ARG A 40 10.29 -4.15 -19.22
C ARG A 40 11.17 -3.66 -18.07
N ARG A 41 11.05 -2.36 -17.72
CA ARG A 41 11.76 -1.80 -16.56
C ARG A 41 11.37 -2.53 -15.27
N LEU A 42 10.07 -2.66 -14.98
CA LEU A 42 9.60 -3.30 -13.76
C LEU A 42 10.06 -4.77 -13.65
N PHE A 43 10.03 -5.53 -14.76
CA PHE A 43 10.52 -6.90 -14.75
C PHE A 43 12.03 -7.01 -14.53
N ARG A 44 12.82 -6.06 -15.06
CA ARG A 44 14.24 -6.00 -14.75
C ARG A 44 14.46 -5.66 -13.28
N ASP A 45 13.73 -4.68 -12.75
CA ASP A 45 13.87 -4.23 -11.37
C ASP A 45 13.43 -5.34 -10.37
N LEU A 46 12.58 -6.29 -10.79
CA LEU A 46 12.26 -7.50 -10.01
C LEU A 46 13.44 -8.46 -9.88
N TRP A 47 14.34 -8.52 -10.87
CA TRP A 47 15.50 -9.42 -10.84
C TRP A 47 16.79 -8.75 -10.37
N VAL A 48 16.84 -7.43 -10.43
CA VAL A 48 17.98 -6.64 -9.98
C VAL A 48 17.54 -5.80 -8.79
N ASN A 49 17.35 -6.47 -7.64
CA ASN A 49 16.98 -5.84 -6.37
C ASN A 49 17.91 -6.28 -5.25
N GLU A 50 17.91 -5.55 -4.13
CA GLU A 50 18.69 -5.91 -2.95
C GLU A 50 17.89 -6.69 -1.89
N ASP A 51 16.80 -7.37 -2.26
CA ASP A 51 15.86 -7.93 -1.27
C ASP A 51 16.53 -8.93 -0.33
N ALA A 52 17.45 -9.77 -0.85
CA ALA A 52 18.23 -10.68 -0.02
C ALA A 52 19.07 -9.92 1.03
N ARG A 53 19.75 -8.85 0.63
CA ARG A 53 20.55 -8.03 1.54
C ARG A 53 19.67 -7.25 2.52
N LYS A 54 18.52 -6.72 2.07
CA LYS A 54 17.54 -6.05 2.93
C LYS A 54 17.00 -6.99 4.01
N ASN A 55 16.64 -8.22 3.64
CA ASN A 55 16.16 -9.23 4.58
C ASN A 55 17.24 -9.61 5.59
N GLN A 56 18.49 -9.76 5.16
CA GLN A 56 19.61 -10.02 6.07
C GLN A 56 19.79 -8.89 7.08
N VAL A 57 19.80 -7.63 6.63
CA VAL A 57 19.92 -6.48 7.52
C VAL A 57 18.71 -6.38 8.46
N ALA A 58 17.50 -6.59 7.96
CA ALA A 58 16.30 -6.60 8.79
C ALA A 58 16.38 -7.65 9.91
N ALA A 59 16.93 -8.83 9.65
CA ALA A 59 17.16 -9.84 10.68
C ALA A 59 18.12 -9.33 11.78
N THR A 60 19.22 -8.65 11.42
CA THR A 60 20.14 -8.06 12.42
C THR A 60 19.48 -6.97 13.28
N VAL A 61 18.58 -6.17 12.68
CA VAL A 61 17.79 -5.17 13.41
C VAL A 61 16.89 -5.86 14.44
N MET A 62 16.17 -6.90 14.02
CA MET A 62 15.30 -7.67 14.92
C MET A 62 16.07 -8.40 16.03
N GLN A 63 17.34 -8.73 15.80
CA GLN A 63 18.24 -9.32 16.80
C GLN A 63 18.83 -8.28 17.76
N GLY A 64 18.53 -6.99 17.58
CA GLY A 64 19.05 -5.92 18.44
C GLY A 64 20.51 -5.56 18.16
N GLU A 65 21.10 -6.03 17.06
CA GLU A 65 22.49 -5.71 16.72
C GLU A 65 22.69 -4.23 16.39
N GLN A 66 21.60 -3.52 16.12
CA GLN A 66 21.60 -2.09 15.78
C GLN A 66 21.34 -1.16 16.98
N VAL A 67 21.33 -1.68 18.22
CA VAL A 67 21.13 -0.89 19.48
C VAL A 67 22.19 0.21 19.64
N TRP A 68 23.34 0.09 18.98
CA TRP A 68 24.34 1.17 18.97
C TRP A 68 23.81 2.49 18.39
N LEU A 69 22.81 2.45 17.50
CA LEU A 69 22.15 3.65 16.95
C LEU A 69 21.31 4.40 18.00
N GLU A 70 20.95 3.74 19.10
CA GLU A 70 20.15 4.34 20.18
C GLU A 70 21.02 5.15 21.15
N LYS A 71 22.36 5.04 21.06
CA LYS A 71 23.27 5.78 21.94
C LYS A 71 23.08 7.29 21.77
N GLY A 72 22.57 7.94 22.82
CA GLY A 72 22.30 9.38 22.85
C GLY A 72 20.85 9.76 22.54
N ALA A 73 19.99 8.79 22.22
CA ALA A 73 18.55 9.01 22.17
C ALA A 73 17.99 9.17 23.59
N MET A 74 17.05 10.09 23.77
CA MET A 74 16.30 10.20 25.03
C MET A 74 15.26 9.09 25.10
N ASP A 75 15.22 8.39 26.23
CA ASP A 75 14.17 7.41 26.50
C ASP A 75 12.81 8.13 26.61
N ILE A 76 11.84 7.67 25.82
CA ILE A 76 10.48 8.19 25.80
C ILE A 76 9.53 7.37 26.68
N GLY A 77 10.05 6.39 27.44
CA GLY A 77 9.31 5.62 28.43
C GLY A 77 8.27 4.67 27.83
N LEU A 78 8.35 4.36 26.54
CA LEU A 78 7.46 3.43 25.86
C LEU A 78 7.95 2.00 26.05
N THR A 79 7.15 1.19 26.73
CA THR A 79 7.40 -0.25 26.86
C THR A 79 6.70 -1.02 25.74
N PRO A 80 7.06 -2.28 25.45
CA PRO A 80 6.34 -3.14 24.50
C PRO A 80 4.83 -3.22 24.76
N GLU A 81 4.39 -3.09 26.01
CA GLU A 81 2.99 -3.04 26.43
C GLU A 81 2.27 -1.81 25.86
N ALA A 82 2.96 -0.69 25.67
CA ALA A 82 2.40 0.51 25.07
C ALA A 82 2.00 0.29 23.59
N PHE A 83 2.60 -0.71 22.92
CA PHE A 83 2.31 -1.08 21.53
C PHE A 83 1.32 -2.25 21.42
N LYS A 84 0.82 -2.79 22.54
CA LYS A 84 -0.28 -3.77 22.52
C LYS A 84 -1.56 -3.07 22.04
N THR A 85 -1.92 -3.34 20.78
CA THR A 85 -3.13 -2.79 20.18
C THR A 85 -4.34 -3.36 20.92
N ARG A 86 -5.12 -2.50 21.60
CA ARG A 86 -6.40 -2.92 22.18
C ARG A 86 -7.38 -3.21 21.04
N SER A 87 -7.94 -4.42 21.01
CA SER A 87 -8.95 -4.78 20.02
C SER A 87 -10.16 -3.84 20.13
N LEU A 88 -10.54 -3.22 19.02
CA LEU A 88 -11.74 -2.39 18.95
C LEU A 88 -13.02 -3.20 19.23
N VAL A 89 -12.99 -4.51 18.94
CA VAL A 89 -14.10 -5.43 19.19
C VAL A 89 -14.24 -5.71 20.69
N GLU A 90 -13.13 -5.97 21.37
CA GLU A 90 -13.11 -6.16 22.83
C GLU A 90 -13.51 -4.88 23.56
N ARG A 91 -13.05 -3.72 23.09
CA ARG A 91 -13.49 -2.42 23.62
C ARG A 91 -14.99 -2.20 23.46
N ARG A 92 -15.55 -2.48 22.28
CA ARG A 92 -17.00 -2.34 22.05
C ARG A 92 -17.81 -3.29 22.92
N ALA A 93 -17.35 -4.53 23.11
CA ALA A 93 -18.01 -5.49 24.00
C ALA A 93 -17.94 -5.05 25.48
N ALA A 94 -16.80 -4.53 25.94
CA ALA A 94 -16.64 -4.01 27.30
C ALA A 94 -17.42 -2.71 27.55
N GLU A 95 -17.56 -1.85 26.53
CA GLU A 95 -18.37 -0.63 26.57
C GLU A 95 -19.88 -0.96 26.54
N ALA A 96 -20.30 -1.98 25.80
CA ALA A 96 -21.70 -2.45 25.77
C ALA A 96 -22.15 -3.12 27.09
N GLY A 97 -21.22 -3.61 27.90
CA GLY A 97 -21.49 -4.18 29.23
C GLY A 97 -21.44 -3.16 30.38
N ARG A 98 -21.06 -1.89 30.14
CA ARG A 98 -21.17 -0.84 31.15
C ARG A 98 -22.57 -0.24 31.09
N GLU A 99 -23.38 -0.53 32.11
CA GLU A 99 -24.66 0.18 32.30
C GLU A 99 -24.42 1.70 32.33
N PRO A 100 -25.33 2.51 31.76
CA PRO A 100 -25.21 3.95 31.78
C PRO A 100 -25.09 4.43 33.23
N LYS A 101 -24.06 5.23 33.52
CA LYS A 101 -23.94 5.97 34.78
C LYS A 101 -25.22 6.78 34.93
N ALA A 102 -26.12 6.31 35.79
CA ALA A 102 -27.35 7.01 36.14
C ALA A 102 -26.97 8.47 36.44
N ALA A 103 -27.64 9.40 35.79
CA ALA A 103 -27.56 10.81 36.09
C ALA A 103 -28.00 10.99 37.56
N ALA A 104 -27.03 10.97 38.46
CA ALA A 104 -27.23 11.28 39.86
C ALA A 104 -27.32 12.80 40.00
N ASP A 105 -28.54 13.24 40.33
CA ASP A 105 -28.91 14.43 41.09
C ASP A 105 -28.32 15.79 40.69
N VAL A 106 -29.13 16.55 39.96
CA VAL A 106 -29.29 18.00 40.21
C VAL A 106 -30.77 18.26 40.45
N SER A 107 -31.19 18.28 41.72
CA SER A 107 -32.10 19.27 42.35
C SER A 107 -32.28 18.94 43.82
#